data_AF-A0A5J6MJX8-F1
#
_entry.id   AF-A0A5J6MJX8-F1
#
_cell.length_a   1.000
_cell.length_b   1.000
_cell.length_c   1.000
_cell.angle_alpha   90.00
_cell.angle_beta   90.00
_cell.angle_gamma   90.00
#
_symmetry.space_group_name_H-M   'P 1'
#
loop_
_entity.id
_entity.type
_entity.pdbx_description
1 polymer ?
#
loop_
_entity_poly.entity_id
_entity_poly.type
_entity_poly.pdbx_seq_one_letter_code
_entity_poly.pdbx_strand_id
1 'polypeptide(L)'
;MALRTKSQDMGMHTEQLSGRTQQRFFTPAEEQNFTYPEAFDVDFNKRAELDCGPLAPRDVNLKIRDLMSKGYGTIVLKNPGAKHSLAVGILNKLNLHIEGSLGYFGCGLIDGPNIRIKGRVGWSCAENMLAGTIVIEKNAGSTFGAALRGGDLVCMGDVGARMGIDMKGGTIIVGGRCGAFCGFMMQRGRMVVLGDAGKNLGDSMYDGTIYVGGKIDGLGVDAVPGEMTDLDVSWLSRKLKMYGLEAPKGVKNMQKIVAGKQLWNYDNLEPTEKKLIL
;
A
#
# COMPACT_ATOMS: atom_id res chain seq x y z
N MET A 1 45.52 -33.32 17.14
CA MET A 1 44.15 -33.43 16.58
C MET A 1 43.19 -33.09 17.71
N ALA A 2 42.70 -31.85 17.75
CA ALA A 2 41.89 -31.37 18.89
C ALA A 2 40.48 -31.99 18.86
N LEU A 3 40.04 -32.50 20.00
CA LEU A 3 38.72 -33.11 20.19
C LEU A 3 37.61 -32.09 19.97
N ARG A 4 36.78 -32.28 18.93
CA ARG A 4 35.52 -31.55 18.76
C ARG A 4 34.61 -31.87 19.96
N THR A 5 34.06 -30.83 20.58
CA THR A 5 33.13 -31.00 21.71
C THR A 5 31.70 -31.03 21.19
N LYS A 6 30.79 -31.72 21.92
CA LYS A 6 29.35 -31.79 21.58
C LYS A 6 28.67 -30.43 21.38
N SER A 7 29.24 -29.35 21.94
CA SER A 7 28.74 -27.98 21.74
C SER A 7 28.89 -27.49 20.29
N GLN A 8 29.97 -27.89 19.60
CA GLN A 8 30.21 -27.54 18.20
C GLN A 8 29.28 -28.30 17.24
N ASP A 9 28.96 -29.55 17.57
CA ASP A 9 28.04 -30.36 16.75
C ASP A 9 26.59 -29.84 16.82
N MET A 10 26.23 -29.10 17.87
CA MET A 10 24.90 -28.51 18.04
C MET A 10 24.80 -27.05 17.53
N GLY A 11 25.85 -26.50 16.90
CA GLY A 11 25.83 -25.15 16.32
C GLY A 11 25.65 -24.01 17.34
N MET A 12 25.86 -24.28 18.63
CA MET A 12 25.71 -23.31 19.72
C MET A 12 27.05 -22.69 20.08
N HIS A 13 27.74 -22.17 19.08
CA HIS A 13 28.97 -21.41 19.23
C HIS A 13 28.85 -20.08 18.49
N THR A 14 29.45 -19.04 19.06
CA THR A 14 29.44 -17.72 18.44
C THR A 14 30.51 -17.69 17.35
N GLU A 15 30.12 -17.88 16.09
CA GLU A 15 31.02 -17.63 14.96
C GLU A 15 31.02 -16.14 14.61
N GLN A 16 32.20 -15.53 14.65
CA GLN A 16 32.41 -14.25 14.00
C GLN A 16 32.20 -14.48 12.49
N LEU A 17 31.24 -13.78 11.87
CA LEU A 17 30.96 -13.84 10.44
C LEU A 17 32.14 -13.29 9.62
N SER A 18 33.25 -14.01 9.59
CA SER A 18 34.40 -13.69 8.75
C SER A 18 34.04 -13.97 7.29
N GLY A 19 34.27 -12.99 6.42
CA GLY A 19 33.96 -13.09 4.99
C GLY A 19 32.51 -12.79 4.58
N ARG A 20 31.62 -12.40 5.51
CA ARG A 20 30.28 -11.89 5.16
C ARG A 20 30.14 -10.43 5.61
N THR A 21 29.92 -9.53 4.65
CA THR A 21 29.60 -8.14 4.96
C THR A 21 28.14 -8.00 5.40
N GLN A 22 27.87 -7.15 6.40
CA GLN A 22 26.48 -6.75 6.72
C GLN A 22 25.89 -5.79 5.68
N GLN A 23 26.74 -5.27 4.78
CA GLN A 23 26.32 -4.38 3.70
C GLN A 23 25.58 -5.20 2.64
N ARG A 24 24.31 -4.86 2.41
CA ARG A 24 23.58 -5.34 1.23
C ARG A 24 23.95 -4.46 0.05
N PHE A 25 24.58 -5.06 -0.96
CA PHE A 25 24.81 -4.40 -2.24
C PHE A 25 23.57 -4.60 -3.11
N PHE A 26 23.02 -3.50 -3.62
CA PHE A 26 21.94 -3.56 -4.60
C PHE A 26 22.55 -3.44 -5.99
N THR A 27 22.44 -4.50 -6.78
CA THR A 27 22.84 -4.47 -8.19
C THR A 27 21.57 -4.33 -9.03
N PRO A 28 21.39 -3.25 -9.82
CA PRO A 28 20.21 -3.08 -10.67
C PRO A 28 19.99 -4.23 -11.66
N ALA A 29 21.04 -4.97 -12.01
CA ALA A 29 21.02 -6.13 -12.90
C ALA A 29 20.48 -7.43 -12.24
N GLU A 30 20.23 -7.45 -10.93
CA GLU A 30 19.64 -8.60 -10.24
C GLU A 30 18.11 -8.62 -10.43
N GLU A 31 17.65 -8.61 -11.67
CA GLU A 31 16.22 -8.52 -12.00
C GLU A 31 15.40 -9.68 -11.42
N GLN A 32 16.05 -10.84 -11.27
CA GLN A 32 15.56 -12.03 -10.59
C GLN A 32 15.21 -11.83 -9.10
N ASN A 33 15.78 -10.81 -8.44
CA ASN A 33 15.41 -10.41 -7.07
C ASN A 33 14.17 -9.50 -7.01
N PHE A 34 13.61 -9.09 -8.15
CA PHE A 34 12.39 -8.27 -8.23
C PHE A 34 11.10 -9.09 -8.40
N THR A 35 11.20 -10.42 -8.35
CA THR A 35 10.08 -11.37 -8.48
C THR A 35 10.20 -12.48 -7.44
N TYR A 36 9.08 -13.10 -7.09
CA TYR A 36 9.10 -14.28 -6.23
C TYR A 36 9.66 -15.50 -6.99
N PRO A 37 10.37 -16.43 -6.31
CA PRO A 37 10.86 -17.66 -6.94
C PRO A 37 9.79 -18.51 -7.63
N GLU A 38 8.55 -18.47 -7.12
CA GLU A 38 7.40 -19.20 -7.66
C GLU A 38 6.50 -18.34 -8.56
N ALA A 39 6.93 -17.11 -8.92
CA ALA A 39 6.17 -16.26 -9.81
C ALA A 39 6.16 -16.86 -11.23
N PHE A 40 4.96 -17.06 -11.78
CA PHE A 40 4.80 -17.39 -13.20
C PHE A 40 5.40 -16.35 -14.14
N ASP A 41 6.04 -16.82 -15.20
CA ASP A 41 6.38 -16.02 -16.37
C ASP A 41 5.12 -15.77 -17.20
N VAL A 42 4.85 -14.50 -17.50
CA VAL A 42 3.62 -14.08 -18.17
C VAL A 42 3.90 -13.08 -19.28
N ASP A 43 3.19 -13.24 -20.41
CA ASP A 43 3.23 -12.27 -21.50
C ASP A 43 2.09 -11.26 -21.32
N PHE A 44 2.45 -10.00 -21.08
CA PHE A 44 1.49 -8.90 -20.93
C PHE A 44 0.61 -8.69 -22.18
N ASN A 45 1.03 -9.13 -23.37
CA ASN A 45 0.22 -9.08 -24.58
C ASN A 45 -0.76 -10.25 -24.69
N LYS A 46 -0.51 -11.34 -23.97
CA LYS A 46 -1.39 -12.51 -23.95
C LYS A 46 -2.57 -12.25 -23.00
N ARG A 47 -3.76 -12.12 -23.58
CA ARG A 47 -4.99 -11.71 -22.89
C ARG A 47 -5.99 -12.84 -22.70
N ALA A 48 -6.59 -12.92 -21.51
CA ALA A 48 -7.75 -13.77 -21.23
C ALA A 48 -8.90 -12.98 -20.61
N GLU A 49 -10.13 -13.48 -20.79
CA GLU A 49 -11.31 -12.97 -20.11
C GLU A 49 -11.93 -14.07 -19.24
N LEU A 50 -12.44 -13.70 -18.07
CA LEU A 50 -13.05 -14.58 -17.09
C LEU A 50 -14.39 -14.01 -16.64
N ASP A 51 -15.49 -14.71 -16.93
CA ASP A 51 -16.80 -14.41 -16.37
C ASP A 51 -16.88 -14.88 -14.91
N CYS A 52 -17.01 -13.92 -14.00
CA CYS A 52 -17.09 -14.16 -12.56
C CYS A 52 -18.52 -14.40 -12.07
N GLY A 53 -19.53 -14.16 -12.91
CA GLY A 53 -20.94 -14.30 -12.57
C GLY A 53 -21.28 -15.64 -11.90
N PRO A 54 -20.99 -16.78 -12.56
CA PRO A 54 -21.37 -18.11 -12.08
C PRO A 54 -20.40 -18.71 -11.04
N LEU A 55 -19.32 -18.01 -10.68
CA LEU A 55 -18.23 -18.57 -9.88
C LEU A 55 -18.25 -18.06 -8.44
N ALA A 56 -17.86 -18.89 -7.48
CA ALA A 56 -17.58 -18.40 -6.13
C ALA A 56 -16.27 -17.58 -6.12
N PRO A 57 -16.07 -16.65 -5.17
CA PRO A 57 -14.87 -15.80 -5.13
C PRO A 57 -13.55 -16.60 -5.09
N ARG A 58 -13.54 -17.72 -4.35
CA ARG A 58 -12.39 -18.63 -4.28
C ARG A 58 -12.02 -19.18 -5.66
N ASP A 59 -13.02 -19.60 -6.44
CA ASP A 59 -12.80 -20.18 -7.77
C ASP A 59 -12.32 -19.12 -8.76
N VAL A 60 -12.79 -17.88 -8.64
CA VAL A 60 -12.26 -16.75 -9.43
C VAL A 60 -10.77 -16.56 -9.15
N ASN A 61 -10.36 -16.51 -7.88
CA ASN A 61 -8.94 -16.35 -7.51
C ASN A 61 -8.07 -17.52 -8.00
N LEU A 62 -8.57 -18.76 -7.91
CA LEU A 62 -7.88 -19.94 -8.44
C LEU A 62 -7.75 -19.89 -9.97
N LYS A 63 -8.79 -19.44 -10.68
CA LYS A 63 -8.72 -19.27 -12.13
C LYS A 63 -7.77 -18.17 -12.57
N ILE A 64 -7.67 -17.06 -11.83
CA ILE A 64 -6.64 -16.03 -12.09
C ILE A 64 -5.25 -16.66 -12.01
N ARG A 65 -5.00 -17.48 -10.98
CA ARG A 65 -3.72 -18.20 -10.83
C ARG A 65 -3.45 -19.18 -11.96
N ASP A 66 -4.44 -19.96 -12.36
CA ASP A 66 -4.35 -20.90 -13.50
C ASP A 66 -4.10 -20.20 -14.84
N LEU A 67 -4.69 -19.02 -15.05
CA LEU A 67 -4.39 -18.20 -16.22
C LEU A 67 -2.95 -17.68 -16.20
N MET A 68 -2.45 -17.22 -15.05
CA MET A 68 -1.03 -16.83 -14.93
C MET A 68 -0.10 -18.00 -15.20
N SER A 69 -0.39 -19.21 -14.70
CA SER A 69 0.44 -20.39 -14.98
C SER A 69 0.44 -20.83 -16.45
N LYS A 70 -0.53 -20.34 -17.25
CA LYS A 70 -0.59 -20.52 -18.71
C LYS A 70 0.05 -19.35 -19.47
N GLY A 71 0.73 -18.44 -18.77
CA GLY A 71 1.45 -17.31 -19.34
C GLY A 71 0.59 -16.10 -19.69
N TYR A 72 -0.66 -16.02 -19.22
CA TYR A 72 -1.50 -14.83 -19.45
C TYR A 72 -1.08 -13.69 -18.53
N GLY A 73 -0.48 -12.64 -19.11
CA GLY A 73 -0.08 -11.43 -18.38
C GLY A 73 -1.13 -10.33 -18.39
N THR A 74 -2.22 -10.48 -19.14
CA THR A 74 -3.39 -9.60 -19.04
C THR A 74 -4.66 -10.41 -18.83
N ILE A 75 -5.40 -10.14 -17.75
CA ILE A 75 -6.66 -10.84 -17.42
C ILE A 75 -7.78 -9.82 -17.23
N VAL A 76 -8.96 -10.12 -17.77
CA VAL A 76 -10.17 -9.30 -17.61
C VAL A 76 -11.23 -10.07 -16.83
N LEU A 77 -11.64 -9.54 -15.68
CA LEU A 77 -12.76 -10.07 -14.89
C LEU A 77 -14.06 -9.38 -15.30
N LYS A 78 -15.00 -10.15 -15.86
CA LYS A 78 -16.34 -9.70 -16.22
C LYS A 78 -17.32 -10.07 -15.11
N ASN A 79 -18.37 -9.26 -14.94
CA ASN A 79 -19.48 -9.52 -14.01
C ASN A 79 -19.03 -9.90 -12.57
N PRO A 80 -18.13 -9.11 -11.92
CA PRO A 80 -17.64 -9.45 -10.58
C PRO A 80 -18.74 -9.45 -9.51
N GLY A 81 -19.86 -8.78 -9.76
CA GLY A 81 -21.07 -8.86 -8.92
C GLY A 81 -20.88 -8.40 -7.48
N ALA A 82 -19.97 -7.45 -7.23
CA ALA A 82 -19.64 -6.97 -5.87
C ALA A 82 -19.24 -8.09 -4.88
N LYS A 83 -18.77 -9.23 -5.41
CA LYS A 83 -18.24 -10.33 -4.61
C LYS A 83 -17.07 -9.84 -3.73
N HIS A 84 -17.01 -10.37 -2.51
CA HIS A 84 -15.96 -10.06 -1.56
C HIS A 84 -14.69 -10.87 -1.85
N SER A 85 -13.54 -10.36 -1.43
CA SER A 85 -12.24 -11.05 -1.51
C SER A 85 -11.87 -11.54 -2.90
N LEU A 86 -12.24 -10.78 -3.94
CA LEU A 86 -11.80 -11.01 -5.31
C LEU A 86 -10.42 -10.40 -5.56
N ALA A 87 -9.64 -11.07 -6.40
CA ALA A 87 -8.29 -10.67 -6.82
C ALA A 87 -7.31 -10.48 -5.64
N VAL A 88 -7.48 -11.26 -4.57
CA VAL A 88 -6.61 -11.22 -3.38
C VAL A 88 -5.43 -12.17 -3.52
N GLY A 89 -4.31 -11.88 -2.84
CA GLY A 89 -3.18 -12.81 -2.77
C GLY A 89 -2.44 -13.00 -4.11
N ILE A 90 -2.46 -11.99 -4.97
CA ILE A 90 -1.76 -11.98 -6.25
C ILE A 90 -0.34 -11.48 -6.01
N LEU A 91 0.63 -12.39 -6.06
CA LEU A 91 2.07 -12.13 -5.83
C LEU A 91 2.87 -12.17 -7.14
N ASN A 92 2.22 -11.79 -8.24
CA ASN A 92 2.74 -11.82 -9.60
C ASN A 92 2.51 -10.46 -10.25
N LYS A 93 3.45 -10.03 -11.09
CA LYS A 93 3.23 -8.89 -11.98
C LYS A 93 2.33 -9.34 -13.13
N LEU A 94 1.22 -8.62 -13.34
CA LEU A 94 0.33 -8.76 -14.49
C LEU A 94 -0.52 -7.49 -14.62
N ASN A 95 -1.26 -7.37 -15.72
CA ASN A 95 -2.36 -6.43 -15.86
C ASN A 95 -3.68 -7.14 -15.54
N LEU A 96 -4.43 -6.59 -14.58
CA LEU A 96 -5.76 -7.07 -14.23
C LEU A 96 -6.80 -5.97 -14.45
N HIS A 97 -7.80 -6.25 -15.28
CA HIS A 97 -8.92 -5.34 -15.52
C HIS A 97 -10.18 -5.91 -14.91
N ILE A 98 -10.89 -5.12 -14.10
CA ILE A 98 -12.11 -5.54 -13.42
C ILE A 98 -13.28 -4.70 -13.93
N GLU A 99 -14.17 -5.34 -14.69
CA GLU A 99 -15.32 -4.70 -15.33
C GLU A 99 -16.55 -4.77 -14.44
N GLY A 100 -16.49 -4.02 -13.34
CA GLY A 100 -17.60 -3.90 -12.41
C GLY A 100 -17.09 -3.53 -11.02
N SER A 101 -17.97 -3.68 -10.04
CA SER A 101 -17.67 -3.37 -8.64
C SER A 101 -17.15 -4.59 -7.89
N LEU A 102 -16.28 -4.35 -6.91
CA LEU A 102 -15.85 -5.33 -5.92
C LEU A 102 -16.53 -5.04 -4.58
N GLY A 103 -16.71 -6.09 -3.79
CA GLY A 103 -17.17 -5.96 -2.41
C GLY A 103 -16.02 -5.71 -1.44
N TYR A 104 -16.12 -6.26 -0.24
CA TYR A 104 -15.11 -6.08 0.82
C TYR A 104 -13.83 -6.85 0.51
N PHE A 105 -12.70 -6.33 0.99
CA PHE A 105 -11.37 -6.97 0.91
C PHE A 105 -10.88 -7.28 -0.51
N GLY A 106 -11.43 -6.61 -1.53
CA GLY A 106 -10.97 -6.77 -2.91
C GLY A 106 -9.51 -6.34 -3.07
N CYS A 107 -8.72 -7.10 -3.83
CA CYS A 107 -7.32 -6.79 -4.12
C CYS A 107 -6.39 -6.65 -2.91
N GLY A 108 -6.74 -7.23 -1.76
CA GLY A 108 -5.84 -7.30 -0.60
C GLY A 108 -4.71 -8.33 -0.77
N LEU A 109 -3.63 -8.17 0.02
CA LEU A 109 -2.48 -9.08 0.07
C LEU A 109 -1.79 -9.27 -1.28
N ILE A 110 -1.74 -8.22 -2.10
CA ILE A 110 -1.11 -8.26 -3.43
C ILE A 110 0.31 -7.72 -3.40
N ASP A 111 1.11 -8.16 -4.37
CA ASP A 111 2.46 -7.66 -4.59
C ASP A 111 2.81 -7.62 -6.08
N GLY A 112 2.85 -6.41 -6.63
CA GLY A 112 3.33 -6.14 -7.98
C GLY A 112 2.31 -5.96 -9.12
N PRO A 113 1.03 -6.37 -9.07
CA PRO A 113 0.16 -6.26 -10.24
C PRO A 113 -0.26 -4.82 -10.54
N ASN A 114 -0.63 -4.56 -11.80
CA ASN A 114 -1.30 -3.34 -12.23
C ASN A 114 -2.80 -3.63 -12.43
N ILE A 115 -3.64 -3.07 -11.57
CA ILE A 115 -5.07 -3.36 -11.52
C ILE A 115 -5.87 -2.10 -11.87
N ARG A 116 -6.87 -2.23 -12.75
CA ARG A 116 -7.85 -1.15 -13.03
C ARG A 116 -9.27 -1.66 -12.81
N ILE A 117 -10.05 -0.93 -12.02
CA ILE A 117 -11.40 -1.29 -11.58
C ILE A 117 -12.39 -0.23 -12.07
N LYS A 118 -13.29 -0.61 -12.98
CA LYS A 118 -14.31 0.30 -13.55
C LYS A 118 -15.41 0.68 -12.55
N GLY A 119 -15.65 -0.17 -11.55
CA GLY A 119 -16.73 0.01 -10.58
C GLY A 119 -16.29 0.66 -9.26
N ARG A 120 -17.15 0.49 -8.25
CA ARG A 120 -16.87 0.87 -6.86
C ARG A 120 -16.17 -0.28 -6.14
N VAL A 121 -15.48 0.03 -5.05
CA VAL A 121 -14.90 -1.00 -4.17
C VAL A 121 -15.42 -0.85 -2.74
N GLY A 122 -15.54 -1.98 -2.03
CA GLY A 122 -16.03 -2.01 -0.66
C GLY A 122 -14.96 -1.72 0.39
N TRP A 123 -15.29 -2.08 1.63
CA TRP A 123 -14.44 -1.97 2.82
C TRP A 123 -13.09 -2.70 2.65
N SER A 124 -12.00 -2.11 3.13
CA SER A 124 -10.65 -2.71 3.12
C SER A 124 -10.12 -3.15 1.76
N CYS A 125 -10.51 -2.49 0.67
CA CYS A 125 -9.88 -2.75 -0.63
C CYS A 125 -8.37 -2.41 -0.57
N ALA A 126 -7.54 -3.27 -1.17
CA ALA A 126 -6.09 -3.16 -1.20
C ALA A 126 -5.39 -3.22 0.17
N GLU A 127 -6.03 -3.85 1.15
CA GLU A 127 -5.42 -4.08 2.44
C GLU A 127 -4.10 -4.84 2.29
N ASN A 128 -3.06 -4.34 2.96
CA ASN A 128 -1.73 -4.95 3.00
C ASN A 128 -1.01 -5.06 1.63
N MET A 129 -1.40 -4.25 0.64
CA MET A 129 -0.71 -4.20 -0.64
C MET A 129 0.78 -3.81 -0.47
N LEU A 130 1.67 -4.62 -1.06
CA LEU A 130 3.12 -4.49 -0.92
C LEU A 130 3.75 -3.65 -2.04
N ALA A 131 3.30 -3.86 -3.28
CA ALA A 131 3.70 -3.09 -4.46
C ALA A 131 2.66 -3.22 -5.58
N GLY A 132 2.90 -2.53 -6.69
CA GLY A 132 2.01 -2.49 -7.85
C GLY A 132 1.21 -1.19 -7.92
N THR A 133 0.20 -1.16 -8.80
CA THR A 133 -0.71 -0.02 -8.95
C THR A 133 -2.14 -0.51 -8.97
N ILE A 134 -3.04 0.14 -8.23
CA ILE A 134 -4.49 -0.07 -8.39
C ILE A 134 -5.16 1.27 -8.67
N VAL A 135 -5.98 1.33 -9.73
CA VAL A 135 -6.82 2.48 -10.06
C VAL A 135 -8.30 2.10 -9.99
N ILE A 136 -9.05 2.76 -9.12
CA ILE A 136 -10.50 2.64 -8.96
C ILE A 136 -11.15 3.85 -9.63
N GLU A 137 -11.96 3.63 -10.66
CA GLU A 137 -12.59 4.71 -11.44
C GLU A 137 -13.75 5.40 -10.71
N LYS A 138 -14.29 4.78 -9.65
CA LYS A 138 -15.39 5.33 -8.83
C LYS A 138 -14.97 5.47 -7.38
N ASN A 139 -15.93 5.38 -6.45
CA ASN A 139 -15.71 5.54 -5.02
C ASN A 139 -15.20 4.24 -4.35
N ALA A 140 -14.51 4.41 -3.23
CA ALA A 140 -14.06 3.33 -2.36
C ALA A 140 -14.70 3.40 -0.96
N GLY A 141 -14.82 2.25 -0.31
CA GLY A 141 -15.31 2.14 1.06
C GLY A 141 -14.34 2.67 2.11
N SER A 142 -14.70 2.44 3.38
CA SER A 142 -13.81 2.71 4.51
C SER A 142 -12.58 1.79 4.50
N THR A 143 -11.55 2.12 5.28
CA THR A 143 -10.29 1.34 5.44
C THR A 143 -9.58 1.01 4.12
N PHE A 144 -9.84 1.81 3.09
CA PHE A 144 -9.17 1.72 1.80
C PHE A 144 -7.65 1.86 1.98
N GLY A 145 -6.88 0.87 1.52
CA GLY A 145 -5.43 0.82 1.69
C GLY A 145 -4.98 0.62 3.14
N ALA A 146 -5.78 -0.06 3.98
CA ALA A 146 -5.35 -0.42 5.33
C ALA A 146 -4.01 -1.19 5.31
N ALA A 147 -3.08 -0.81 6.19
CA ALA A 147 -1.75 -1.41 6.27
C ALA A 147 -0.96 -1.44 4.94
N LEU A 148 -1.24 -0.53 4.00
CA LEU A 148 -0.49 -0.38 2.75
C LEU A 148 1.02 -0.26 3.04
N ARG A 149 1.86 -0.99 2.31
CA ARG A 149 3.33 -0.95 2.49
C ARG A 149 4.05 -0.31 1.31
N GLY A 150 3.48 -0.38 0.11
CA GLY A 150 4.10 0.16 -1.10
C GLY A 150 3.14 0.18 -2.29
N GLY A 151 3.65 0.69 -3.42
CA GLY A 151 2.85 0.91 -4.63
C GLY A 151 1.94 2.15 -4.56
N ASP A 152 1.09 2.26 -5.58
CA ASP A 152 0.16 3.37 -5.74
C ASP A 152 -1.29 2.87 -5.75
N LEU A 153 -2.08 3.40 -4.83
CA LEU A 153 -3.50 3.09 -4.68
C LEU A 153 -4.33 4.35 -4.96
N VAL A 154 -5.03 4.36 -6.08
CA VAL A 154 -5.69 5.56 -6.61
C VAL A 154 -7.20 5.35 -6.67
N CYS A 155 -7.98 6.25 -6.06
CA CYS A 155 -9.43 6.31 -6.18
C CYS A 155 -9.82 7.63 -6.85
N MET A 156 -10.50 7.56 -7.99
CA MET A 156 -10.92 8.75 -8.74
C MET A 156 -12.09 9.49 -8.08
N GLY A 157 -12.88 8.79 -7.26
CA GLY A 157 -14.01 9.35 -6.52
C GLY A 157 -13.72 9.60 -5.05
N ASP A 158 -14.76 9.43 -4.23
CA ASP A 158 -14.71 9.59 -2.77
C ASP A 158 -14.26 8.31 -2.06
N VAL A 159 -13.62 8.47 -0.90
CA VAL A 159 -13.24 7.38 0.00
C VAL A 159 -13.92 7.54 1.36
N GLY A 160 -14.27 6.40 1.98
CA GLY A 160 -14.84 6.34 3.33
C GLY A 160 -13.86 6.73 4.45
N ALA A 161 -14.22 6.34 5.68
CA ALA A 161 -13.42 6.63 6.88
C ALA A 161 -12.19 5.71 6.97
N ARG A 162 -11.17 6.12 7.73
CA ARG A 162 -9.98 5.30 8.05
C ARG A 162 -9.18 4.85 6.83
N MET A 163 -9.23 5.59 5.73
CA MET A 163 -8.31 5.37 4.60
C MET A 163 -6.86 5.41 5.08
N GLY A 164 -6.03 4.46 4.65
CA GLY A 164 -4.61 4.43 5.02
C GLY A 164 -4.35 4.16 6.51
N ILE A 165 -5.32 3.60 7.24
CA ILE A 165 -5.11 3.19 8.63
C ILE A 165 -3.90 2.25 8.72
N ASP A 166 -2.99 2.54 9.66
CA ASP A 166 -1.78 1.74 9.91
C ASP A 166 -0.88 1.53 8.67
N MET A 167 -0.93 2.45 7.68
CA MET A 167 -0.09 2.37 6.48
C MET A 167 1.40 2.57 6.83
N LYS A 168 2.26 1.77 6.19
CA LYS A 168 3.70 1.65 6.45
C LYS A 168 4.54 2.09 5.25
N GLY A 169 3.91 2.60 4.20
CA GLY A 169 4.56 3.08 2.99
C GLY A 169 3.57 3.20 1.83
N GLY A 170 4.09 3.38 0.62
CA GLY A 170 3.29 3.58 -0.59
C GLY A 170 2.61 4.95 -0.68
N THR A 171 1.76 5.09 -1.69
CA THR A 171 0.98 6.31 -1.97
C THR A 171 -0.50 5.98 -2.08
N ILE A 172 -1.35 6.69 -1.36
CA ILE A 172 -2.80 6.70 -1.59
C ILE A 172 -3.20 8.05 -2.21
N ILE A 173 -3.93 8.04 -3.32
CA ILE A 173 -4.40 9.25 -4.02
C ILE A 173 -5.92 9.18 -4.18
N VAL A 174 -6.61 10.25 -3.81
CA VAL A 174 -8.07 10.38 -3.85
C VAL A 174 -8.46 11.62 -4.62
N GLY A 175 -9.23 11.44 -5.70
CA GLY A 175 -9.75 12.52 -6.53
C GLY A 175 -10.88 13.32 -5.87
N GLY A 176 -11.65 12.68 -4.98
CA GLY A 176 -12.71 13.31 -4.21
C GLY A 176 -12.33 13.60 -2.76
N ARG A 177 -13.30 13.46 -1.85
CA ARG A 177 -13.13 13.64 -0.39
C ARG A 177 -12.78 12.34 0.33
N CYS A 178 -12.28 12.45 1.56
CA CYS A 178 -12.08 11.33 2.46
C CYS A 178 -12.86 11.49 3.78
N GLY A 179 -13.23 10.37 4.40
CA GLY A 179 -13.99 10.35 5.64
C GLY A 179 -13.16 10.66 6.90
N ALA A 180 -13.77 10.45 8.07
CA ALA A 180 -13.10 10.64 9.36
C ALA A 180 -11.95 9.65 9.59
N PHE A 181 -10.98 10.01 10.43
CA PHE A 181 -9.87 9.16 10.88
C PHE A 181 -8.97 8.62 9.74
N CYS A 182 -8.95 9.27 8.58
CA CYS A 182 -8.01 8.88 7.53
C CYS A 182 -6.58 9.15 7.99
N GLY A 183 -5.65 8.22 7.72
CA GLY A 183 -4.28 8.28 8.22
C GLY A 183 -4.13 7.92 9.70
N PHE A 184 -5.15 7.31 10.33
CA PHE A 184 -5.06 6.87 11.71
C PHE A 184 -3.91 5.87 11.90
N MET A 185 -3.01 6.12 12.86
CA MET A 185 -1.81 5.29 13.10
C MET A 185 -0.89 5.18 11.85
N MET A 186 -0.91 6.16 10.95
CA MET A 186 -0.01 6.18 9.78
C MET A 186 1.45 6.14 10.24
N GLN A 187 2.19 5.14 9.81
CA GLN A 187 3.58 4.93 10.20
C GLN A 187 4.57 5.50 9.19
N ARG A 188 4.27 5.45 7.89
CA ARG A 188 5.06 6.04 6.79
C ARG A 188 4.18 6.19 5.53
N GLY A 189 4.74 6.82 4.49
CA GLY A 189 4.15 6.89 3.15
C GLY A 189 3.51 8.25 2.86
N ARG A 190 2.67 8.31 1.82
CA ARG A 190 2.01 9.55 1.39
C ARG A 190 0.53 9.34 1.12
N MET A 191 -0.30 10.29 1.56
CA MET A 191 -1.71 10.39 1.21
C MET A 191 -1.96 11.71 0.49
N VAL A 192 -2.73 11.68 -0.60
CA VAL A 192 -3.12 12.88 -1.36
C VAL A 192 -4.64 12.86 -1.52
N VAL A 193 -5.31 13.88 -1.00
CA VAL A 193 -6.77 14.04 -1.08
C VAL A 193 -7.05 15.35 -1.80
N LEU A 194 -7.68 15.30 -2.97
CA LEU A 194 -7.94 16.50 -3.77
C LEU A 194 -9.16 17.29 -3.29
N GLY A 195 -10.12 16.62 -2.63
CA GLY A 195 -11.26 17.23 -1.96
C GLY A 195 -11.07 17.45 -0.46
N ASP A 196 -12.18 17.42 0.27
CA ASP A 196 -12.23 17.65 1.71
C ASP A 196 -11.79 16.42 2.52
N ALA A 197 -11.29 16.67 3.73
CA ALA A 197 -10.94 15.64 4.71
C ALA A 197 -11.81 15.75 5.96
N GLY A 198 -12.35 14.62 6.41
CA GLY A 198 -13.16 14.55 7.63
C GLY A 198 -12.35 14.74 8.92
N LYS A 199 -13.06 14.72 10.06
CA LYS A 199 -12.48 14.87 11.41
C LYS A 199 -11.39 13.84 11.74
N ASN A 200 -10.49 14.23 12.64
CA ASN A 200 -9.39 13.41 13.16
C ASN A 200 -8.44 12.90 12.06
N LEU A 201 -8.16 13.73 11.06
CA LEU A 201 -7.19 13.41 10.01
C LEU A 201 -5.79 13.23 10.62
N GLY A 202 -5.13 12.12 10.30
CA GLY A 202 -3.77 11.82 10.78
C GLY A 202 -3.68 11.50 12.27
N ASP A 203 -4.78 11.11 12.90
CA ASP A 203 -4.80 10.81 14.34
C ASP A 203 -3.77 9.72 14.70
N SER A 204 -2.94 9.99 15.71
CA SER A 204 -1.87 9.12 16.17
C SER A 204 -0.87 8.74 15.07
N MET A 205 -0.64 9.62 14.07
CA MET A 205 0.36 9.37 13.04
C MET A 205 1.79 9.46 13.61
N TYR A 206 2.64 8.48 13.25
CA TYR A 206 4.04 8.43 13.67
C TYR A 206 4.95 9.16 12.69
N ASP A 207 4.75 8.94 11.38
CA ASP A 207 5.51 9.57 10.30
C ASP A 207 4.72 9.49 8.98
N GLY A 208 5.21 10.13 7.93
CA GLY A 208 4.56 10.23 6.63
C GLY A 208 4.01 11.64 6.33
N THR A 209 3.34 11.78 5.19
CA THR A 209 2.80 13.07 4.75
C THR A 209 1.42 12.94 4.15
N ILE A 210 0.50 13.81 4.58
CA ILE A 210 -0.85 13.90 4.04
C ILE A 210 -1.01 15.26 3.36
N TYR A 211 -1.48 15.27 2.11
CA TYR A 211 -1.79 16.48 1.36
C TYR A 211 -3.30 16.60 1.14
N VAL A 212 -3.87 17.78 1.39
CA VAL A 212 -5.31 18.03 1.26
C VAL A 212 -5.58 19.29 0.42
N GLY A 213 -6.35 19.15 -0.65
CA GLY A 213 -6.75 20.25 -1.53
C GLY A 213 -8.01 21.00 -1.11
N GLY A 214 -8.88 20.35 -0.33
CA GLY A 214 -10.11 20.92 0.21
C GLY A 214 -9.99 21.38 1.67
N LYS A 215 -11.13 21.46 2.36
CA LYS A 215 -11.19 21.79 3.79
C LYS A 215 -10.80 20.57 4.63
N ILE A 216 -10.03 20.80 5.70
CA ILE A 216 -9.81 19.81 6.76
C ILE A 216 -10.78 20.13 7.89
N ASP A 217 -11.64 19.18 8.24
CA ASP A 217 -12.63 19.36 9.30
C ASP A 217 -11.97 19.38 10.70
N GLY A 218 -10.98 18.52 10.92
CA GLY A 218 -10.17 18.54 12.12
C GLY A 218 -8.97 17.59 12.04
N LEU A 219 -7.86 17.98 12.65
CA LEU A 219 -6.68 17.14 12.80
C LEU A 219 -6.83 16.23 14.02
N GLY A 220 -6.27 15.03 13.91
CA GLY A 220 -6.17 14.10 15.03
C GLY A 220 -5.03 14.44 15.98
N VAL A 221 -4.86 13.63 17.03
CA VAL A 221 -3.71 13.74 17.92
C VAL A 221 -2.43 13.54 17.10
N ASP A 222 -1.42 14.37 17.33
CA ASP A 222 -0.14 14.36 16.62
C ASP A 222 -0.13 14.77 15.15
N ALA A 223 -1.27 15.04 14.52
CA ALA A 223 -1.26 15.62 13.19
C ALA A 223 -1.08 17.15 13.29
N VAL A 224 -0.05 17.69 12.64
CA VAL A 224 0.22 19.14 12.61
C VAL A 224 0.40 19.65 11.18
N PRO A 225 0.08 20.92 10.90
CA PRO A 225 0.42 21.56 9.64
C PRO A 225 1.94 21.51 9.39
N GLY A 226 2.32 21.17 8.16
CA GLY A 226 3.70 21.23 7.68
C GLY A 226 3.85 22.25 6.55
N GLU A 227 5.09 22.68 6.31
CA GLU A 227 5.41 23.61 5.22
C GLU A 227 5.38 22.91 3.85
N MET A 228 4.70 23.56 2.90
CA MET A 228 4.62 23.14 1.51
C MET A 228 5.91 23.55 0.78
N THR A 229 6.76 22.59 0.40
CA THR A 229 8.05 22.89 -0.26
C THR A 229 7.98 22.74 -1.79
N ASP A 230 8.95 23.28 -2.51
CA ASP A 230 9.06 23.09 -3.97
C ASP A 230 9.24 21.62 -4.37
N LEU A 231 9.92 20.82 -3.54
CA LEU A 231 10.06 19.38 -3.76
C LEU A 231 8.70 18.69 -3.69
N ASP A 232 7.87 19.07 -2.73
CA ASP A 232 6.54 18.52 -2.58
C ASP A 232 5.63 18.92 -3.75
N VAL A 233 5.66 20.20 -4.16
CA VAL A 233 4.93 20.73 -5.33
C VAL A 233 5.31 19.98 -6.60
N SER A 234 6.61 19.79 -6.82
CA SER A 234 7.17 19.09 -7.97
C SER A 234 6.77 17.61 -7.97
N TRP A 235 6.84 16.96 -6.82
CA TRP A 235 6.42 15.56 -6.66
C TRP A 235 4.91 15.40 -6.90
N LEU A 236 4.07 16.23 -6.24
CA LEU A 236 2.61 16.21 -6.40
C LEU A 236 2.21 16.41 -7.87
N SER A 237 2.79 17.40 -8.54
CA SER A 237 2.50 17.69 -9.95
C SER A 237 2.77 16.49 -10.84
N ARG A 238 3.94 15.86 -10.70
CA ARG A 238 4.28 14.66 -11.47
C ARG A 238 3.34 13.50 -11.14
N LYS A 239 3.10 13.28 -9.84
CA LYS A 239 2.36 12.11 -9.36
C LYS A 239 0.89 12.16 -9.77
N LEU A 240 0.25 13.32 -9.65
CA LEU A 240 -1.14 13.52 -10.07
C LEU A 240 -1.28 13.39 -11.60
N LYS A 241 -0.35 13.97 -12.36
CA LYS A 241 -0.32 13.86 -13.83
C LYS A 241 -0.26 12.41 -14.32
N MET A 242 0.46 11.51 -13.64
CA MET A 242 0.50 10.09 -13.99
C MET A 242 -0.88 9.42 -14.01
N TYR A 243 -1.83 9.93 -13.23
CA TYR A 243 -3.19 9.41 -13.14
C TYR A 243 -4.24 10.32 -13.79
N GLY A 244 -3.82 11.36 -14.53
CA GLY A 244 -4.73 12.32 -15.13
C GLY A 244 -5.52 13.14 -14.11
N LEU A 245 -4.97 13.35 -12.92
CA LEU A 245 -5.57 14.13 -11.84
C LEU A 245 -4.87 15.49 -11.73
N GLU A 246 -5.61 16.48 -11.24
CA GLU A 246 -5.11 17.83 -10.98
C GLU A 246 -5.72 18.36 -9.68
N ALA A 247 -4.92 19.07 -8.88
CA ALA A 247 -5.42 19.72 -7.67
C ALA A 247 -6.32 20.91 -8.06
N PRO A 248 -7.60 20.97 -7.61
CA PRO A 248 -8.56 21.98 -8.10
C PRO A 248 -8.13 23.44 -7.90
N LYS A 249 -7.33 23.70 -6.86
CA LYS A 249 -6.81 25.04 -6.54
C LYS A 249 -5.30 25.16 -6.81
N GLY A 250 -4.70 24.21 -7.53
CA GLY A 250 -3.27 24.11 -7.75
C GLY A 250 -2.52 23.47 -6.57
N VAL A 251 -1.47 22.70 -6.89
CA VAL A 251 -0.70 21.92 -5.90
C VAL A 251 -0.01 22.77 -4.83
N LYS A 252 0.37 24.02 -5.16
CA LYS A 252 1.01 24.96 -4.23
C LYS A 252 0.09 25.41 -3.10
N ASN A 253 -1.22 25.35 -3.34
CA ASN A 253 -2.25 25.77 -2.38
C ASN A 253 -2.83 24.60 -1.57
N MET A 254 -2.28 23.39 -1.74
CA MET A 254 -2.65 22.26 -0.91
C MET A 254 -2.07 22.43 0.49
N GLN A 255 -2.80 21.91 1.48
CA GLN A 255 -2.34 21.84 2.85
C GLN A 255 -1.52 20.57 3.03
N LYS A 256 -0.34 20.68 3.66
CA LYS A 256 0.49 19.55 4.05
C LYS A 256 0.33 19.31 5.54
N ILE A 257 0.11 18.05 5.93
CA ILE A 257 0.03 17.59 7.30
C ILE A 257 1.10 16.53 7.52
N VAL A 258 1.78 16.62 8.66
CA VAL A 258 2.88 15.74 9.07
C VAL A 258 2.72 15.36 10.54
N ALA A 259 3.53 14.39 11.00
CA ALA A 259 3.57 14.03 12.41
C ALA A 259 4.23 15.13 13.25
N GLY A 260 3.56 15.51 14.34
CA GLY A 260 4.03 16.41 15.38
C GLY A 260 4.95 15.71 16.39
N LYS A 261 5.08 14.38 16.30
CA LYS A 261 6.05 13.55 17.03
C LYS A 261 5.94 13.64 18.56
N GLN A 262 4.74 13.83 19.10
CA GLN A 262 4.53 13.91 20.55
C GLN A 262 4.34 12.51 21.18
N LEU A 263 3.76 11.58 20.41
CA LEU A 263 3.54 10.18 20.77
C LEU A 263 4.73 9.28 20.43
N TRP A 264 5.88 9.87 20.09
CA TRP A 264 7.15 9.17 19.94
C TRP A 264 7.68 8.78 21.32
N ASN A 265 7.03 7.80 21.94
CA ASN A 265 7.51 7.15 23.16
C ASN A 265 8.63 6.18 22.78
N TYR A 266 9.72 6.69 22.22
CA TYR A 266 11.00 5.99 22.37
C TYR A 266 11.30 6.08 23.85
N ASP A 267 11.23 4.95 24.54
CA ASP A 267 11.66 4.83 25.93
C ASP A 267 13.07 5.42 25.97
N ASN A 268 13.23 6.62 26.55
CA ASN A 268 14.49 7.36 26.53
C ASN A 268 15.60 6.66 27.33
N LEU A 269 15.37 5.43 27.79
CA LEU A 269 16.29 4.60 28.53
C LEU A 269 16.07 3.13 28.17
N GLU A 270 17.13 2.46 27.72
CA GLU A 270 17.20 1.00 27.64
C GLU A 270 16.90 0.38 29.02
N PRO A 271 16.36 -0.85 29.12
CA PRO A 271 16.09 -1.50 30.41
C PRO A 271 17.30 -1.55 31.35
N THR A 272 18.53 -1.51 30.81
CA THR A 272 19.77 -1.41 31.57
C THR A 272 20.00 -0.04 32.21
N GLU A 273 19.53 1.03 31.57
CA GLU A 273 19.67 2.42 32.05
C GLU A 273 18.62 2.76 33.12
N LYS A 274 17.54 1.96 33.23
CA LYS A 274 16.53 2.08 34.29
C LYS A 274 17.00 1.59 35.67
N LYS A 275 18.14 0.88 35.77
CA LYS A 275 18.62 0.29 37.04
C LYS A 275 19.43 1.22 37.95
N LEU A 276 19.66 2.48 37.56
CA LEU A 276 20.45 3.44 38.36
C LEU A 276 19.61 4.46 39.13
N ILE A 277 18.28 4.32 39.14
CA ILE A 277 17.37 5.19 39.91
C ILE A 277 16.43 4.31 40.73
N LEU A 278 16.97 3.61 41.73
CA LEU A 278 16.25 3.06 42.89
C LEU A 278 17.22 2.96 44.07
#